data_AF-A0A919JHT9-F1
#
_entry.id   AF-A0A919JHT9-F1
#
_cell.length_a   1.000
_cell.length_b   1.000
_cell.length_c   1.000
_cell.angle_alpha   90.00
_cell.angle_beta   90.00
_cell.angle_gamma   90.00
#
_symmetry.space_group_name_H-M   'P 1'
#
loop_
_entity.id
_entity.type
_entity.pdbx_description
1 polymer ?
#
loop_
_entity_poly.entity_id
_entity_poly.type
_entity_poly.pdbx_seq_one_letter_code
_entity_poly.pdbx_strand_id
1 'polypeptide(L)' 'MQELGVPAVLQDGRTGHFDGSVQARYSHITPAMRAQFLDHLTMLWEAALDARLGMAPHSPVVDP' A
#
# COMPACT_ATOMS: atom_id res chain seq x y z
N MET A 1 4.46 5.05 -0.99
CA MET A 1 4.76 3.79 -0.26
C MET A 1 5.63 4.04 0.96
N GLN A 2 6.64 4.90 0.86
CA GLN A 2 7.49 5.28 2.00
C GLN A 2 6.68 5.90 3.15
N GLU A 3 5.76 6.83 2.86
CA GLU A 3 4.84 7.42 3.85
C GLU A 3 3.87 6.42 4.50
N LEU A 4 3.65 5.26 3.85
CA LEU A 4 2.82 4.17 4.39
C LEU A 4 3.62 3.19 5.25
N GLY A 5 4.89 3.49 5.52
CA GLY A 5 5.80 2.62 6.27
C GLY A 5 6.11 1.30 5.58
N VAL A 6 5.89 1.19 4.27
CA VAL A 6 6.12 -0.06 3.53
C VAL A 6 7.61 -0.36 3.53
N PRO A 7 8.05 -1.58 3.89
CA PRO A 7 9.47 -1.92 3.89
C PRO A 7 10.09 -1.78 2.48
N ALA A 8 11.32 -1.25 2.39
CA ALA A 8 12.00 -0.94 1.12
C ALA A 8 12.02 -2.13 0.15
N VAL A 9 12.36 -3.33 0.63
CA VAL A 9 12.38 -4.56 -0.19
C VAL A 9 11.03 -4.88 -0.86
N LEU A 10 9.91 -4.53 -0.21
CA LEU A 10 8.57 -4.71 -0.79
C LEU A 10 8.24 -3.61 -1.80
N GLN A 11 8.76 -2.39 -1.60
CA GLN A 11 8.65 -1.31 -2.59
C GLN A 11 9.43 -1.66 -3.86
N ASP A 12 10.69 -2.05 -3.70
CA ASP A 12 11.60 -2.41 -4.79
C ASP A 12 11.06 -3.60 -5.60
N GLY A 13 10.57 -4.64 -4.92
CA GLY A 13 9.94 -5.79 -5.56
C GLY A 13 8.66 -5.45 -6.32
N ARG A 14 7.94 -4.38 -5.96
CA ARG A 14 6.75 -3.92 -6.70
C ARG A 14 7.08 -3.03 -7.89
N THR A 15 8.14 -2.24 -7.81
CA THR A 15 8.58 -1.37 -8.92
C THR A 15 9.50 -2.08 -9.90
N GLY A 16 9.95 -3.30 -9.57
CA GLY A 16 10.93 -4.06 -10.36
C GLY A 16 12.36 -3.53 -10.20
N HIS A 17 12.63 -2.81 -9.11
CA HIS A 17 13.96 -2.31 -8.79
C HIS A 17 14.80 -3.44 -8.16
N PHE A 18 16.04 -3.59 -8.60
CA PHE A 18 16.99 -4.52 -8.00
C PHE A 18 17.95 -3.77 -7.07
N ASP A 19 17.85 -4.03 -5.76
CA ASP A 19 18.82 -3.53 -4.79
C ASP A 19 20.05 -4.46 -4.75
N GLY A 20 21.21 -3.92 -5.13
CA GLY A 20 22.50 -4.62 -5.12
C GLY A 20 23.20 -4.64 -3.76
N SER A 21 22.59 -4.08 -2.71
CA SER A 21 23.17 -4.02 -1.37
C SER A 21 23.33 -5.41 -0.72
N VAL A 22 24.24 -5.50 0.24
CA VAL A 22 24.39 -6.72 1.07
C VAL A 22 23.12 -6.97 1.90
N GLN A 23 22.39 -5.92 2.28
CA GLN A 23 21.15 -6.01 3.03
C GLN A 23 20.00 -6.62 2.22
N ALA A 24 19.97 -6.38 0.90
CA ALA A 24 19.02 -7.01 -0.02
C ALA A 24 19.15 -8.53 -0.06
N ARG A 25 20.35 -9.05 0.22
CA ARG A 25 20.65 -10.48 0.25
C ARG A 25 19.96 -11.23 1.40
N TYR A 26 19.62 -10.51 2.46
CA TYR A 26 19.01 -11.07 3.68
C TYR A 26 17.60 -10.54 3.95
N SER A 27 17.18 -9.48 3.26
CA SER A 27 15.83 -8.95 3.35
C SER A 27 14.95 -9.67 2.35
N HIS A 28 14.03 -10.51 2.83
CA HIS A 28 13.07 -11.20 1.98
C HIS A 28 11.66 -10.68 2.24
N ILE A 29 10.89 -10.53 1.16
CA ILE A 29 9.48 -10.20 1.28
C ILE A 29 8.77 -11.37 1.97
N THR A 30 8.16 -11.09 3.11
CA THR A 30 7.36 -12.08 3.85
C THR A 30 5.88 -11.95 3.54
N PRO A 31 5.07 -13.00 3.77
CA PRO A 31 3.62 -12.92 3.68
C PRO A 31 3.02 -11.84 4.59
N ALA A 32 3.56 -11.68 5.80
CA ALA A 32 3.10 -10.69 6.77
C ALA A 32 3.28 -9.25 6.25
N MET A 33 4.42 -8.94 5.62
CA MET A 33 4.66 -7.62 5.02
C MET A 33 3.67 -7.31 3.90
N ARG A 34 3.28 -8.34 3.12
CA ARG A 34 2.27 -8.20 2.05
C ARG A 34 0.88 -7.95 2.64
N ALA A 35 0.51 -8.71 3.68
CA ALA A 35 -0.76 -8.53 4.37
C ALA A 35 -0.90 -7.12 4.94
N GLN A 36 0.09 -6.67 5.73
CA GLN A 36 0.12 -5.31 6.29
C GLN A 36 0.02 -4.23 5.21
N PHE A 37 0.71 -4.43 4.09
CA PHE A 37 0.64 -3.47 3.00
C PHE A 37 -0.74 -3.43 2.34
N LEU A 38 -1.39 -4.58 2.13
CA LEU A 38 -2.76 -4.62 1.62
C LEU A 38 -3.74 -3.95 2.58
N ASP A 39 -3.61 -4.21 3.89
CA ASP A 39 -4.44 -3.56 4.92
C ASP A 39 -4.29 -2.04 4.86
N HIS A 40 -3.07 -1.53 4.74
CA HIS A 40 -2.81 -0.10 4.59
C HIS A 40 -3.44 0.48 3.32
N LEU A 41 -3.37 -0.23 2.19
CA LEU A 41 -4.02 0.22 0.94
C LEU A 41 -5.54 0.24 1.07
N THR A 42 -6.12 -0.76 1.74
CA THR A 42 -7.57 -0.82 2.01
C THR A 42 -8.02 0.35 2.87
N MET A 43 -7.30 0.66 3.95
CA MET A 43 -7.63 1.81 4.81
C MET A 43 -7.57 3.14 4.05
N LEU A 44 -6.58 3.33 3.16
CA LEU A 44 -6.51 4.54 2.33
C LEU A 44 -7.68 4.62 1.35
N TRP A 45 -8.08 3.48 0.79
CA TRP A 45 -9.22 3.41 -0.12
C TRP A 45 -10.51 3.80 0.60
N GLU A 46 -10.78 3.24 1.78
CA GLU A 46 -11.94 3.57 2.61
C GLU A 46 -11.95 5.05 3.00
N ALA A 47 -10.80 5.59 3.44
CA ALA A 47 -10.69 7.02 3.77
C ALA A 47 -10.96 7.92 2.55
N ALA A 48 -10.54 7.51 1.35
CA ALA A 48 -10.83 8.23 0.12
C ALA A 48 -12.32 8.16 -0.25
N LEU A 49 -13.00 7.04 0.01
CA LEU A 49 -14.44 6.91 -0.17
C LEU A 49 -15.20 7.83 0.79
N ASP A 50 -14.82 7.89 2.07
CA ASP A 50 -15.42 8.80 3.04
C ASP A 50 -15.24 10.28 2.62
N ALA A 51 -14.03 10.65 2.21
CA ALA A 51 -13.76 11.98 1.69
C ALA A 51 -14.62 12.30 0.47
N ARG A 52 -14.81 11.32 -0.44
CA ARG A 52 -15.65 11.47 -1.62
C ARG A 52 -17.12 11.64 -1.27
N LEU A 53 -17.62 10.90 -0.28
CA LEU A 53 -19.00 11.02 0.21
C LEU A 53 -19.29 12.43 0.74
N GLY A 54 -18.34 12.98 1.52
CA GLY A 54 -18.45 14.35 2.03
C GLY A 54 -18.51 15.42 0.93
N MET A 55 -17.89 15.16 -0.23
CA MET A 55 -17.92 16.06 -1.38
C MET A 55 -19.15 15.86 -2.27
N ALA A 56 -19.60 14.62 -2.45
CA ALA A 56 -20.67 14.24 -3.36
C ALA A 56 -21.46 13.04 -2.80
N PRO A 57 -22.51 13.29 -1.99
CA PRO A 57 -23.27 12.25 -1.29
C PRO A 57 -23.95 11.21 -2.18
N HIS A 58 -24.17 11.52 -3.46
CA HIS A 58 -24.81 10.64 -4.46
C HIS A 58 -23.80 10.10 -5.48
N SER A 59 -22.50 10.10 -5.14
CA SER A 59 -21.46 9.58 -6.02
C SER A 59 -21.63 8.05 -6.15
N PRO A 60 -21.71 7.51 -7.38
CA PRO A 60 -21.96 6.06 -7.62
C PRO A 60 -20.77 5.17 -7.23
N VAL A 61 -19.67 5.76 -6.78
CA VAL A 61 -18.48 5.07 -6.27
C VAL A 61 -18.59 4.81 -4.77
N VAL A 62 -19.51 5.49 -4.07
CA VAL A 62 -19.72 5.35 -2.62
C VAL A 62 -21.06 4.67 -2.28
N ASP A 63 -21.94 4.54 -3.27
CA ASP A 63 -23.23 3.83 -3.16
C ASP A 63 -23.02 2.36 -3.60
N PRO A 64 -23.30 1.35 -2.75
CA PRO A 64 -23.05 -0.07 -3.05
C PRO A 64 -23.95 -0.67 -4.14
#